data_AF-A0A828QTD4-F1
#
_entry.id   AF-A0A828QTD4-F1
#
_cell.length_a   1.000
_cell.length_b   1.000
_cell.length_c   1.000
_cell.angle_alpha   90.00
_cell.angle_beta   90.00
_cell.angle_gamma   90.00
#
_symmetry.space_group_name_H-M   'P 1'
#
loop_
_entity.id
_entity.type
_entity.pdbx_description
1 polymer ?
#
loop_
_entity_poly.entity_id
_entity_poly.type
_entity_poly.pdbx_seq_one_letter_code
_entity_poly.pdbx_strand_id
1 'polypeptide(L)'
;RIKNQLSYKLGEAILKANSPLKFLKLPFTLISLAKTHQFEQKVLQFLIRLDPKFQPLELEKYADYEEALRIKKHLSYRLGQALLKNPLTFIFKIPSIYQNFKKGV
;
A
#
# COMPACT_ATOMS: atom_id res chain seq x y z
N ARG A 1 -6.65 -9.48 -5.24
CA ARG A 1 -6.96 -8.05 -5.02
C ARG A 1 -6.05 -7.37 -3.98
N ILE A 2 -5.33 -8.13 -3.16
CA ILE A 2 -4.38 -7.69 -2.11
C ILE A 2 -3.28 -6.75 -2.61
N LYS A 3 -2.64 -7.08 -3.74
CA LYS A 3 -1.59 -6.24 -4.35
C LYS A 3 -2.09 -4.88 -4.81
N ASN A 4 -3.41 -4.69 -4.90
CA ASN A 4 -4.00 -3.45 -5.37
C ASN A 4 -4.18 -2.41 -4.25
N GLN A 5 -4.04 -2.79 -2.99
CA GLN A 5 -4.07 -1.85 -1.87
C GLN A 5 -2.88 -0.90 -1.92
N LEU A 6 -3.13 0.39 -1.67
CA LEU A 6 -2.10 1.41 -1.69
C LEU A 6 -0.94 1.09 -0.71
N SER A 7 -1.25 0.64 0.50
CA SER A 7 -0.24 0.22 1.48
C SER A 7 0.65 -0.90 0.96
N TYR A 8 0.08 -1.91 0.29
CA TYR A 8 0.87 -2.98 -0.31
C TYR A 8 1.77 -2.46 -1.43
N LYS A 9 1.22 -1.66 -2.36
CA LYS A 9 1.98 -1.08 -3.49
C LYS A 9 3.15 -0.21 -3.00
N LEU A 10 2.90 0.63 -1.99
CA LEU A 10 3.93 1.49 -1.40
C LEU A 10 5.04 0.67 -0.74
N GLY A 11 4.69 -0.31 0.09
CA GLY A 11 5.70 -1.15 0.72
C GLY A 11 6.45 -2.05 -0.24
N GLU A 12 5.82 -2.52 -1.32
CA GLU A 12 6.51 -3.25 -2.37
C GLU A 12 7.52 -2.36 -3.11
N ALA A 13 7.18 -1.10 -3.39
CA ALA A 13 8.11 -0.13 -3.96
C ALA A 13 9.31 0.12 -3.03
N ILE A 14 9.08 0.17 -1.71
CA ILE A 14 10.15 0.27 -0.70
C ILE A 14 11.05 -0.96 -0.73
N LEU A 15 10.49 -2.18 -0.76
CA LEU A 15 11.27 -3.42 -0.83
C LEU A 15 12.03 -3.61 -2.14
N LYS A 16 11.55 -3.00 -3.24
CA LYS A 16 12.24 -3.02 -4.54
C LYS A 16 13.40 -2.00 -4.61
N ALA A 17 13.49 -1.07 -3.67
CA ALA A 17 14.54 -0.06 -3.60
C ALA A 17 15.85 -0.59 -2.99
N ASN A 18 16.40 -1.66 -3.59
CA ASN A 18 17.59 -2.37 -3.11
C ASN A 18 18.92 -1.70 -3.47
N SER A 19 18.90 -0.50 -4.07
CA SER A 19 20.12 0.23 -4.42
C SER A 19 20.05 1.68 -3.93
N PRO A 20 21.20 2.31 -3.60
CA PRO A 20 21.24 3.69 -3.10
C PRO A 20 20.57 4.68 -4.05
N LEU A 21 20.79 4.51 -5.37
CA LEU A 21 20.14 5.32 -6.41
C LEU A 21 18.62 5.14 -6.45
N LYS A 22 18.13 3.92 -6.28
CA LYS A 22 16.68 3.65 -6.22
C LYS A 22 16.08 4.22 -4.92
N PHE A 23 16.81 4.15 -3.81
CA PHE A 23 16.38 4.72 -2.54
C PHE A 23 16.31 6.25 -2.59
N LEU A 24 17.26 6.91 -3.26
CA LEU A 24 17.21 8.36 -3.48
C LEU A 24 16.01 8.80 -4.33
N LYS A 25 15.63 7.98 -5.32
CA LYS A 25 14.45 8.22 -6.18
C LYS A 25 13.12 7.77 -5.55
N LEU A 26 13.17 6.94 -4.52
CA LEU A 26 12.03 6.37 -3.82
C LEU A 26 10.96 7.40 -3.40
N PRO A 27 11.28 8.56 -2.79
CA PRO A 27 10.26 9.54 -2.41
C PRO A 27 9.41 10.00 -3.61
N PHE A 28 10.03 10.26 -4.76
CA PHE A 28 9.32 10.64 -5.99
C PHE A 28 8.44 9.50 -6.49
N THR A 29 8.96 8.26 -6.48
CA THR A 29 8.20 7.07 -6.87
C THR A 29 6.97 6.86 -5.98
N LEU A 30 7.11 7.02 -4.66
CA LEU A 30 6.02 6.85 -3.69
C LEU A 30 4.93 7.91 -3.88
N ILE A 31 5.31 9.18 -4.08
CA ILE A 31 4.35 10.27 -4.34
C ILE A 31 3.59 10.01 -5.65
N SER A 32 4.31 9.64 -6.71
CA SER A 32 3.70 9.32 -8.01
C SER A 32 2.69 8.18 -7.87
N LEU A 33 3.09 7.09 -7.21
CA LEU A 33 2.24 5.93 -7.01
C LEU A 33 0.99 6.26 -6.17
N ALA A 34 1.12 7.10 -5.14
CA ALA A 34 -0.03 7.57 -4.36
C ALA A 34 -0.98 8.43 -5.18
N LYS A 35 -0.46 9.36 -5.99
CA LYS A 35 -1.27 10.22 -6.88
C LYS A 35 -1.99 9.40 -7.95
N THR A 36 -1.29 8.48 -8.61
CA THR A 36 -1.89 7.58 -9.61
C THR A 36 -3.01 6.76 -8.99
N HIS A 37 -2.80 6.19 -7.81
CA HIS A 37 -3.84 5.41 -7.14
C HIS A 37 -5.06 6.26 -6.76
N GLN A 38 -4.85 7.49 -6.26
CA GLN A 38 -5.95 8.41 -5.99
C GLN A 38 -6.71 8.80 -7.27
N PHE A 39 -6.00 8.98 -8.37
CA PHE A 39 -6.61 9.27 -9.67
C PHE A 39 -7.45 8.09 -10.17
N GLU A 40 -6.90 6.87 -10.13
CA GLU A 40 -7.63 5.63 -10.47
C GLU A 40 -8.94 5.53 -9.67
N GLN A 41 -8.88 5.78 -8.35
CA GLN A 41 -10.06 5.73 -7.47
C GLN A 41 -11.09 6.82 -7.82
N LYS A 42 -10.64 8.03 -8.17
CA LYS A 42 -11.53 9.13 -8.60
C LYS A 42 -12.20 8.84 -9.94
N VAL A 43 -11.45 8.33 -10.92
CA VAL A 43 -12.00 7.92 -12.22
C VAL A 43 -13.00 6.81 -12.03
N LEU A 44 -12.68 5.81 -11.21
CA LEU A 44 -13.59 4.71 -10.88
C LEU A 44 -14.89 5.24 -10.24
N GLN A 45 -14.80 6.12 -9.25
CA GLN A 45 -15.98 6.77 -8.65
C GLN A 45 -16.79 7.57 -9.68
N PHE A 46 -16.13 8.27 -10.60
CA PHE A 46 -16.80 9.02 -11.64
C PHE A 46 -17.55 8.10 -12.61
N LEU A 47 -16.94 7.00 -13.04
CA LEU A 47 -17.58 5.99 -13.90
C LEU A 47 -18.81 5.36 -13.24
N ILE A 48 -18.73 5.06 -11.94
CA ILE A 48 -19.86 4.54 -11.15
C ILE A 48 -21.02 5.55 -11.08
N ARG A 49 -20.71 6.85 -10.94
CA ARG A 49 -21.72 7.92 -10.94
C ARG A 49 -22.40 8.09 -12.30
N LEU A 50 -21.67 7.84 -13.39
CA LEU A 50 -22.21 7.92 -14.75
C LEU A 50 -23.10 6.73 -15.10
N ASP A 51 -22.65 5.52 -14.76
CA ASP A 51 -23.45 4.31 -14.91
C ASP A 51 -23.14 3.34 -13.75
N PRO A 52 -24.13 3.05 -12.87
CA PRO A 52 -24.00 2.11 -11.76
C PRO A 52 -23.55 0.70 -12.19
N LYS A 53 -23.68 0.33 -13.47
CA LYS A 53 -23.19 -0.95 -14.00
C LYS A 53 -21.67 -1.09 -13.95
N PHE A 54 -20.93 0.03 -13.87
CA PHE A 54 -19.48 0.02 -13.67
C PHE A 54 -19.07 -0.12 -12.20
N GLN A 55 -20.02 -0.24 -11.28
CA GLN A 55 -19.74 -0.54 -9.88
C GLN A 55 -18.98 -1.87 -9.81
N PRO A 56 -17.68 -1.84 -9.45
CA PRO A 56 -16.97 -3.09 -9.24
C PRO A 56 -17.65 -3.79 -8.07
N LEU A 57 -17.95 -5.09 -8.23
CA LEU A 57 -18.60 -5.93 -7.23
C LEU A 57 -18.12 -5.52 -5.81
N GLU A 58 -19.03 -4.98 -5.01
CA GLU A 58 -18.71 -4.38 -3.71
C GLU A 58 -17.84 -5.32 -2.89
N LEU A 59 -16.68 -4.80 -2.49
CA LEU A 59 -15.64 -5.50 -1.74
C LEU A 59 -16.07 -5.81 -0.28
N GLU A 60 -17.30 -5.45 0.11
CA GLU A 60 -17.73 -5.37 1.50
C GLU A 60 -18.38 -6.65 2.06
N LYS A 61 -18.62 -7.69 1.25
CA LYS A 61 -19.06 -8.98 1.80
C LYS A 61 -17.88 -9.87 2.17
N TYR A 62 -17.18 -9.48 3.24
CA TYR A 62 -16.83 -10.30 4.40
C TYR A 62 -16.25 -11.73 4.25
N ALA A 63 -15.81 -12.18 3.07
CA ALA A 63 -15.16 -13.48 2.92
C ALA A 63 -13.69 -13.49 3.43
N ASP A 64 -13.10 -12.31 3.61
CA ASP A 64 -11.65 -12.15 3.72
C ASP A 64 -11.18 -11.68 5.11
N TYR A 65 -11.87 -11.97 6.22
CA TYR A 65 -11.32 -11.65 7.54
C TYR A 65 -9.95 -12.33 7.77
N GLU A 66 -9.89 -13.61 7.40
CA GLU A 66 -8.64 -14.40 7.39
C GLU A 66 -7.62 -13.83 6.39
N GLU A 67 -8.06 -13.38 5.22
CA GLU A 67 -7.16 -12.77 4.23
C GLU A 67 -6.62 -11.42 4.73
N ALA A 68 -7.45 -10.59 5.37
CA ALA A 68 -7.06 -9.34 6.00
C ALA A 68 -6.08 -9.54 7.17
N LEU A 69 -6.24 -10.62 7.93
CA LEU A 69 -5.26 -11.03 8.96
C LEU A 69 -3.94 -11.46 8.34
N ARG A 70 -3.95 -12.22 7.24
CA ARG A 70 -2.73 -12.57 6.48
C ARG A 70 -2.06 -11.34 5.85
N ILE A 71 -2.84 -10.36 5.40
CA ILE A 71 -2.35 -9.09 4.85
C ILE A 71 -1.55 -8.30 5.89
N LYS A 72 -2.06 -8.18 7.12
CA LYS A 72 -1.35 -7.50 8.21
C LYS A 72 0.02 -8.10 8.52
N LYS A 73 0.21 -9.39 8.21
CA LYS A 73 1.48 -10.09 8.41
C LYS A 73 2.51 -9.81 7.32
N HIS A 74 2.13 -9.34 6.12
CA HIS A 74 3.09 -9.13 5.03
C HIS A 74 3.97 -7.89 5.27
N LEU A 75 5.29 -8.03 5.08
CA LEU A 75 6.24 -6.94 5.33
C LEU A 75 5.93 -5.69 4.48
N SER A 76 5.60 -5.87 3.19
CA SER A 76 5.16 -4.76 2.32
C SER A 76 3.99 -3.99 2.92
N TYR A 77 2.97 -4.69 3.44
CA TYR A 77 1.82 -4.01 4.02
C TYR A 77 2.21 -3.20 5.26
N ARG A 78 3.03 -3.76 6.16
CA ARG A 78 3.51 -3.07 7.37
C ARG A 78 4.34 -1.83 7.03
N LEU A 79 5.24 -1.95 6.05
CA LEU A 79 6.07 -0.84 5.56
C LEU A 79 5.21 0.28 4.95
N GLY A 80 4.32 -0.04 4.03
CA GLY A 80 3.47 0.97 3.41
C GLY A 80 2.47 1.59 4.38
N GLN A 81 1.94 0.83 5.34
CA GLN A 81 1.09 1.38 6.40
C GLN A 81 1.86 2.34 7.32
N ALA A 82 3.10 2.00 7.70
CA ALA A 82 3.93 2.89 8.49
C ALA A 82 4.27 4.18 7.75
N LEU A 83 4.53 4.10 6.44
CA LEU A 83 4.73 5.25 5.58
C LEU A 83 3.50 6.15 5.54
N LEU A 84 2.30 5.58 5.31
CA LEU A 84 1.06 6.35 5.27
C LEU A 84 0.76 7.05 6.62
N LYS A 85 1.07 6.38 7.74
CA LYS A 85 0.85 6.94 9.08
C LYS A 85 1.87 8.01 9.46
N ASN A 86 3.13 7.86 9.01
CA ASN A 86 4.23 8.70 9.47
C ASN A 86 5.21 9.01 8.33
N PRO A 87 4.80 9.74 7.28
CA PRO A 87 5.60 9.88 6.06
C PRO A 87 6.99 10.48 6.30
N LEU A 88 7.10 11.43 7.25
CA LEU A 88 8.37 12.11 7.56
C LEU A 88 9.29 11.27 8.44
N THR A 89 8.76 10.67 9.51
CA THR A 89 9.57 9.87 10.45
C THR A 89 9.72 8.41 10.02
N PHE A 90 9.14 8.01 8.87
CA PHE A 90 9.10 6.63 8.41
C PHE A 90 10.50 6.03 8.27
N ILE A 91 11.44 6.79 7.72
CA ILE A 91 12.81 6.32 7.46
C ILE A 91 13.49 5.78 8.73
N PHE A 92 13.26 6.44 9.88
CA PHE A 92 13.81 6.03 11.17
C PHE A 92 13.12 4.77 11.73
N LYS A 93 11.89 4.49 11.29
CA LYS A 93 11.09 3.34 11.74
C LYS A 93 11.37 2.07 10.94
N ILE A 94 12.01 2.15 9.76
CA ILE A 94 12.29 0.99 8.89
C ILE A 94 13.01 -0.16 9.62
N PRO A 95 14.10 0.07 10.39
CA PRO A 95 14.81 -1.00 11.08
C PRO A 95 13.93 -1.72 12.11
N SER A 96 13.13 -0.97 12.87
CA SER A 96 12.19 -1.51 13.86
C SER A 96 11.12 -2.39 13.22
N ILE A 97 10.54 -1.95 12.09
CA ILE A 97 9.52 -2.71 11.35
C ILE A 97 10.09 -4.05 10.85
N TYR A 98 11.32 -4.04 10.32
CA TYR A 98 11.98 -5.25 9.85
C TYR A 98 12.26 -6.23 10.98
N GLN A 99 12.76 -5.75 12.12
CA GLN A 99 13.01 -6.59 13.29
C GLN A 99 11.73 -7.22 13.84
N ASN A 100 10.64 -6.44 13.94
CA ASN A 100 9.35 -6.96 14.42
C ASN A 100 8.78 -8.02 13.46
N PHE A 101 8.91 -7.82 12.16
CA PHE A 101 8.51 -8.82 11.16
C PHE A 101 9.32 -10.12 11.28
N LYS A 102 10.64 -10.03 11.43
CA LYS A 102 11.50 -11.22 11.60
C LYS A 102 11.21 -11.99 12.91
N LYS A 103 10.77 -11.27 13.95
CA LYS A 103 10.37 -11.86 15.24
C LYS A 103 8.96 -12.50 15.23
N GLY A 104 8.21 -12.38 14.13
CA GLY A 104 6.85 -12.91 14.03
C GLY A 104 5.79 -12.13 14.83
N VAL A 105 6.14 -10.92 15.30
CA VAL A 105 5.29 -10.01 16.10
C VAL A 105 4.51 -9.08 15.20
#